data_AF-A0A2R6T7Q1-F1
#
_entry.id   AF-A0A2R6T7Q1-F1
#
_cell.length_a   1.000
_cell.length_b   1.000
_cell.length_c   1.000
_cell.angle_alpha   90.00
_cell.angle_beta   90.00
_cell.angle_gamma   90.00
#
_symmetry.space_group_name_H-M   'P 1'
#
loop_
_entity.id
_entity.type
_entity.pdbx_description
1 polymer ?
#
loop_
_entity_poly.entity_id
_entity_poly.type
_entity_poly.pdbx_seq_one_letter_code
_entity_poly.pdbx_strand_id
1 'polypeptide(L)' 'MVLMKRTNRFNIEWDDSEEAKSLALGCSTLWNKLTHKRRQSFFDGDEEFDWSSGELYDDFKGWVGSAT' A
#
# COMPACT_ATOMS: atom_id res chain seq x y z
N MET A 1 -13.42 19.49 25.27
CA MET A 1 -12.62 19.42 24.02
C MET A 1 -12.69 17.99 23.52
N VAL A 2 -13.43 17.72 22.44
CA VAL A 2 -13.61 16.34 21.93
C VAL A 2 -12.55 16.09 20.87
N LEU A 3 -11.68 15.09 21.10
CA LEU A 3 -10.74 14.60 20.11
C LEU A 3 -11.51 13.87 19.00
N MET A 4 -11.70 14.54 17.86
CA MET A 4 -12.25 13.95 16.64
C MET A 4 -11.26 12.89 16.13
N LYS A 5 -11.46 11.62 16.50
CA LYS A 5 -10.79 10.50 15.84
C LYS A 5 -11.45 10.28 14.48
N ARG A 6 -10.78 10.65 13.39
CA ARG A 6 -11.18 10.22 12.04
C ARG A 6 -10.95 8.71 11.93
N THR A 7 -11.99 7.92 12.17
CA THR A 7 -12.02 6.51 11.79
C THR A 7 -12.62 6.41 10.40
N ASN A 8 -11.78 6.28 9.37
CA ASN A 8 -12.26 5.84 8.06
C ASN A 8 -12.71 4.39 8.19
N ARG A 9 -14.03 4.16 8.13
CA ARG A 9 -14.59 2.83 7.90
C ARG A 9 -14.75 2.67 6.40
N PHE A 10 -13.95 1.80 5.81
CA PHE A 10 -14.15 1.37 4.44
C PHE A 10 -15.17 0.22 4.48
N ASN A 11 -16.40 0.48 4.04
CA ASN A 11 -17.32 -0.58 3.69
C ASN A 11 -16.91 -1.07 2.31
N ILE A 12 -16.17 -2.17 2.28
CA ILE A 12 -15.79 -2.78 1.02
C ILE A 12 -16.81 -3.88 0.74
N GLU A 13 -17.84 -3.54 -0.04
CA GLU A 13 -18.74 -4.51 -0.63
C GLU A 13 -18.04 -5.09 -1.86
N TRP A 14 -17.75 -6.39 -1.79
CA TRP A 14 -17.18 -7.13 -2.91
C TRP A 14 -18.28 -7.98 -3.52
N ASP A 15 -18.74 -7.60 -4.71
CA ASP A 15 -19.73 -8.37 -5.46
C ASP A 15 -19.07 -9.59 -6.15
N ASP A 16 -17.77 -9.49 -6.45
CA ASP A 16 -16.93 -10.58 -6.98
C ASP A 16 -15.80 -10.95 -5.99
N SER A 17 -15.85 -12.18 -5.49
CA SER A 17 -14.85 -12.69 -4.53
C SER A 17 -13.45 -12.85 -5.13
N GLU A 18 -13.33 -13.05 -6.44
CA GLU A 18 -12.03 -13.20 -7.10
C GLU A 18 -11.35 -11.84 -7.30
N GLU A 19 -12.12 -10.81 -7.63
CA GLU A 19 -11.62 -9.43 -7.69
C GLU A 19 -11.12 -8.96 -6.32
N ALA A 20 -11.87 -9.26 -5.26
CA ALA A 20 -11.48 -8.99 -3.88
C ALA A 20 -10.16 -9.67 -3.49
N LYS A 21 -10.01 -10.96 -3.83
CA LYS A 21 -8.78 -11.72 -3.58
C LYS A 21 -7.61 -11.16 -4.38
N SER A 22 -7.81 -10.82 -5.65
CA SER A 22 -6.80 -10.22 -6.52
C SER A 22 -6.30 -8.89 -5.95
N LEU A 23 -7.22 -8.03 -5.49
CA LEU A 23 -6.87 -6.75 -4.89
C LEU A 23 -6.17 -6.93 -3.54
N ALA A 24 -6.65 -7.82 -2.66
CA ALA A 24 -5.98 -8.13 -1.41
C ALA A 24 -4.56 -8.68 -1.63
N LEU A 25 -4.38 -9.56 -2.62
CA LEU A 25 -3.08 -10.09 -3.02
C LEU A 25 -2.16 -8.97 -3.54
N GLY A 26 -2.65 -8.10 -4.42
CA GLY A 26 -1.92 -6.95 -4.93
C GLY A 26 -1.47 -6.00 -3.81
N CYS A 27 -2.37 -5.62 -2.91
CA CYS A 27 -2.07 -4.77 -1.76
C CYS A 27 -1.04 -5.41 -0.81
N SER A 28 -1.19 -6.69 -0.47
CA SER A 28 -0.23 -7.40 0.38
C SER A 28 1.16 -7.50 -0.27
N THR A 29 1.21 -7.73 -1.58
CA THR A 29 2.46 -7.80 -2.34
C THR A 29 3.16 -6.45 -2.39
N LEU A 30 2.42 -5.36 -2.63
CA LEU A 30 2.93 -3.99 -2.60
C LEU A 30 3.54 -3.68 -1.23
N TRP A 31 2.80 -3.96 -0.15
CA TRP A 31 3.25 -3.71 1.21
C TRP A 31 4.56 -4.44 1.52
N ASN A 32 4.67 -5.70 1.11
CA ASN A 32 5.87 -6.50 1.31
C ASN A 32 7.07 -5.94 0.55
N LYS A 33 6.90 -5.60 -0.75
CA LYS A 33 7.98 -4.99 -1.56
C LYS A 33 8.45 -3.65 -1.00
N LEU A 34 7.51 -2.78 -0.65
CA LEU A 34 7.78 -1.46 -0.09
C LEU A 34 8.50 -1.56 1.26
N THR A 35 8.05 -2.47 2.13
CA THR A 35 8.68 -2.71 3.44
C THR A 35 10.06 -3.33 3.28
N HIS A 36 10.24 -4.26 2.34
CA HIS A 36 11.54 -4.84 2.05
C HIS A 36 12.55 -3.78 1.62
N LYS A 37 12.21 -2.97 0.61
CA LYS A 37 13.03 -1.84 0.12
C LYS A 37 13.47 -0.93 1.27
N ARG A 38 12.50 -0.50 2.08
CA ARG A 38 12.72 0.38 3.23
C ARG A 38 13.63 -0.22 4.30
N ARG A 39 13.48 -1.51 4.59
CA ARG A 39 14.35 -2.22 5.54
C ARG A 39 15.77 -2.32 5.00
N GLN A 40 15.94 -2.62 3.70
CA GLN A 40 17.28 -2.69 3.10
C GLN A 40 17.99 -1.33 3.18
N SER A 41 17.32 -0.24 2.78
CA SER A 41 17.87 1.12 2.93
C SER A 41 18.25 1.44 4.39
N PHE A 42 17.46 0.97 5.38
CA PHE A 42 17.81 1.13 6.80
C PHE A 42 19.06 0.34 7.22
N PHE A 43 19.30 -0.85 6.66
CA PHE A 43 20.42 -1.72 7.03
C PHE A 43 21.68 -1.49 6.20
N ASP A 44 21.56 -0.96 4.98
CA ASP A 44 22.69 -0.67 4.08
C ASP A 44 23.49 0.56 4.51
N GLY A 45 23.05 1.27 5.57
CA GLY A 45 23.77 2.39 6.15
C GLY A 45 23.69 3.67 5.32
N ASP A 46 22.77 3.72 4.34
CA ASP A 46 22.43 4.96 3.65
C ASP A 46 22.03 6.02 4.69
N GLU A 47 22.63 7.21 4.61
CA GLU A 47 22.34 8.31 5.52
C GLU A 47 20.88 8.81 5.38
N GLU A 48 20.22 8.46 4.27
CA GLU A 48 18.86 8.87 3.96
C GLU A 48 17.96 7.67 3.59
N PHE A 49 16.84 7.56 4.29
CA PHE A 49 15.85 6.52 4.07
C PHE A 49 15.13 6.74 2.73
N ASP A 50 15.20 5.77 1.83
CA ASP A 50 14.53 5.88 0.53
C ASP A 50 12.99 5.75 0.69
N TRP A 51 12.32 6.90 0.74
CA TRP A 51 10.86 7.01 0.77
C TRP A 51 10.19 6.84 -0.60
N SER A 52 10.96 6.81 -1.68
CA SER A 52 10.41 6.78 -3.03
C SER A 52 9.68 5.47 -3.32
N SER A 53 8.53 5.59 -3.98
CA SER A 53 7.72 4.44 -4.40
C SER A 53 7.30 4.56 -5.86
N GLY A 54 8.00 5.36 -6.68
CA GLY A 54 7.62 5.67 -8.06
C GLY A 54 7.45 4.41 -8.91
N GLU A 55 8.46 3.55 -8.95
CA GLU A 55 8.41 2.28 -9.69
C GLU A 55 7.32 1.35 -9.18
N LEU A 56 7.17 1.25 -7.85
CA LEU A 56 6.10 0.45 -7.22
C LEU A 56 4.71 1.02 -7.47
N TYR A 57 4.58 2.33 -7.67
CA TYR A 57 3.30 2.94 -8.00
C TYR A 57 2.88 2.57 -9.41
N ASP A 58 3.77 2.65 -10.40
CA ASP A 58 3.44 2.28 -11.77
C ASP A 58 3.08 0.79 -11.92
N ASP A 59 3.79 -0.08 -11.20
CA ASP A 59 3.51 -1.53 -11.18
C ASP A 59 2.16 -1.86 -10.53
N PHE A 60 1.72 -1.09 -9.53
CA PHE A 60 0.55 -1.42 -8.70
C PHE A 60 -0.64 -0.47 -8.89
N LYS A 61 -0.54 0.59 -9.70
CA LYS A 61 -1.65 1.54 -9.92
C LYS A 61 -2.89 0.89 -10.55
N GLY A 62 -2.75 -0.24 -11.24
CA GLY A 62 -3.89 -1.03 -11.70
C GLY A 62 -4.74 -1.58 -10.55
N TRP A 63 -4.13 -1.86 -9.40
CA TRP A 63 -4.80 -2.35 -8.19
C TRP A 63 -5.13 -1.24 -7.19
N VAL A 64 -4.29 -0.21 -7.07
CA VAL A 64 -4.37 0.84 -6.04
C VAL A 64 -4.88 2.18 -6.58
N GLY A 65 -4.83 2.39 -7.89
CA GLY A 65 -5.14 3.64 -8.58
C GLY A 65 -6.60 3.81 -9.01
N SER A 66 -7.48 2.84 -8.73
CA SER A 66 -8.93 3.00 -8.94
C SER A 66 -9.58 3.63 -7.72
N ALA A 67 -9.25 4.89 -7.47
CA ALA A 67 -10.11 5.81 -6.73
C ALA A 67 -10.34 7.01 -7.65
N THR A 68 -11.21 6.84 -8.65
CA THR A 68 -11.85 7.95 -9.36
C THR A 68 -13.24 8.14 -8.77
#